data_AF-A0A934TVX9-F1
#
_entry.id   AF-A0A934TVX9-F1
#
_cell.length_a   1.000
_cell.length_b   1.000
_cell.length_c   1.000
_cell.angle_alpha   90.00
_cell.angle_beta   90.00
_cell.angle_gamma   90.00
#
_symmetry.space_group_name_H-M   'P 1'
#
loop_
_entity.id
_entity.type
_entity.pdbx_description
1 polymer ?
#
loop_
_entity_poly.entity_id
_entity_poly.type
_entity_poly.pdbx_seq_one_letter_code
_entity_poly.pdbx_strand_id
1 'polypeptide(L)'
;MALKLFRSTGYSTLLMPGEARVAPHPARLVLWACLWLALACNVGLWRFITEGTEPRATLASVLLIAGGSGVVLNLLGWRRTLKPALSLALVLGALFATGLWSQHLPIEALWQGPPRTWMPAWPSFLRWQALVLLLALALVPVVFVWNAQVRRLSGPAQLQANFWGACLAAALLVAGFALAR
;
A
#
# COMPACT_ATOMS: atom_id res chain seq x y z
N MET A 1 -54.91 -31.78 9.58
CA MET A 1 -53.96 -30.88 10.25
C MET A 1 -52.72 -31.68 10.63
N ALA A 2 -51.60 -31.46 9.97
CA ALA A 2 -50.32 -32.11 10.28
C ALA A 2 -49.27 -31.01 10.50
N LEU A 3 -48.81 -30.89 11.75
CA LEU A 3 -47.77 -29.98 12.17
C LEU A 3 -46.42 -30.43 11.58
N LYS A 4 -45.97 -29.78 10.50
CA LYS A 4 -44.59 -29.92 10.01
C LYS A 4 -43.66 -29.05 10.86
N LEU A 5 -43.22 -29.63 11.98
CA LEU A 5 -42.26 -29.02 12.90
C LEU A 5 -40.87 -29.57 12.59
N PHE A 6 -40.33 -29.25 11.41
CA PHE A 6 -38.88 -29.36 11.17
C PHE A 6 -38.29 -27.97 11.37
N ARG A 7 -37.87 -27.72 12.61
CA ARG A 7 -36.88 -26.67 12.89
C ARG A 7 -35.65 -27.01 12.06
N SER A 8 -35.42 -26.22 11.01
CA SER A 8 -34.11 -26.10 10.39
C SER A 8 -33.16 -25.55 11.45
N THR A 9 -32.58 -26.44 12.25
CA THR A 9 -31.36 -26.12 12.97
C THR A 9 -30.34 -25.78 11.91
N GLY A 10 -30.13 -24.47 11.71
CA GLY A 10 -29.10 -23.91 10.87
C GLY A 10 -27.74 -24.26 11.44
N TYR A 11 -27.35 -25.52 11.27
CA TYR A 11 -25.95 -25.88 11.17
C TYR A 11 -25.53 -25.31 9.82
N SER A 12 -25.21 -24.02 9.80
CA SER A 12 -24.34 -23.43 8.80
C SER A 12 -23.02 -24.19 8.91
N THR A 13 -22.96 -25.26 8.13
CA THR A 13 -21.83 -26.16 8.04
C THR A 13 -20.58 -25.33 7.81
N LEU A 14 -19.59 -25.47 8.70
CA LEU A 14 -18.19 -25.04 8.55
C LEU A 14 -17.51 -25.51 7.23
N LEU A 15 -18.25 -26.20 6.37
CA LEU A 15 -17.85 -26.79 5.10
C LEU A 15 -18.59 -26.18 3.90
N MET A 16 -19.47 -25.19 4.07
CA MET A 16 -20.07 -24.50 2.93
C MET A 16 -19.00 -23.62 2.26
N PRO A 17 -18.69 -23.82 0.96
CA PRO A 17 -17.73 -22.99 0.22
C PRO A 17 -18.17 -21.53 0.02
N GLY A 18 -19.27 -21.11 0.65
CA GLY A 18 -19.89 -19.79 0.52
C GLY A 18 -19.09 -18.68 1.21
N GLU A 19 -18.51 -18.92 2.39
CA GLU A 19 -17.73 -17.89 3.10
C GLU A 19 -16.43 -17.52 2.37
N ALA A 20 -15.83 -18.48 1.66
CA ALA A 20 -14.65 -18.21 0.82
C ALA A 20 -14.95 -17.28 -0.37
N ARG A 21 -16.21 -17.08 -0.75
CA ARG A 21 -16.61 -16.15 -1.83
C ARG A 21 -16.63 -14.68 -1.38
N VAL A 22 -16.72 -14.42 -0.08
CA VAL A 22 -16.83 -13.04 0.46
C VAL A 22 -15.45 -12.40 0.68
N ALA A 23 -14.40 -13.20 0.84
CA ALA A 23 -13.06 -12.68 1.08
C ALA A 23 -12.51 -11.88 -0.14
N PRO A 24 -11.97 -10.66 0.06
CA PRO A 24 -11.39 -9.87 -1.01
C PRO A 24 -10.21 -10.56 -1.71
N HIS A 25 -10.07 -10.27 -3.00
CA HIS A 25 -8.95 -10.73 -3.82
C HIS A 25 -7.62 -10.14 -3.30
N PRO A 26 -6.51 -10.90 -3.24
CA PRO A 26 -5.21 -10.38 -2.79
C PRO A 26 -4.75 -9.13 -3.54
N ALA A 27 -5.00 -9.08 -4.86
CA ALA A 27 -4.70 -7.92 -5.69
C ALA A 27 -5.39 -6.61 -5.23
N ARG A 28 -6.59 -6.68 -4.64
CA ARG A 28 -7.26 -5.48 -4.10
C ARG A 28 -6.50 -4.90 -2.92
N LEU A 29 -5.92 -5.77 -2.11
CA LEU A 29 -5.19 -5.37 -0.92
C LEU A 29 -3.81 -4.80 -1.29
N VAL A 30 -3.17 -5.34 -2.34
CA VAL A 30 -1.98 -4.74 -2.96
C VAL A 30 -2.30 -3.36 -3.54
N LEU A 31 -3.37 -3.25 -4.34
CA LEU A 31 -3.81 -1.98 -4.92
C LEU A 31 -4.05 -0.91 -3.84
N TRP A 32 -4.77 -1.28 -2.78
CA TRP A 32 -5.03 -0.39 -1.67
C TRP A 32 -3.73 0.07 -0.98
N ALA A 33 -2.76 -0.82 -0.77
CA ALA A 33 -1.49 -0.46 -0.17
C ALA A 33 -0.66 0.45 -1.09
N CYS A 34 -0.64 0.19 -2.39
CA CYS A 34 0.00 1.08 -3.38
C CYS A 34 -0.61 2.49 -3.34
N LEU A 35 -1.94 2.58 -3.28
CA LEU A 35 -2.65 3.86 -3.16
C LEU A 35 -2.34 4.56 -1.84
N TRP A 36 -2.32 3.83 -0.72
CA TRP A 36 -1.95 4.39 0.58
C TRP A 36 -0.53 4.95 0.56
N LEU A 37 0.43 4.20 0.01
CA LEU A 37 1.82 4.65 -0.13
C LEU A 37 1.94 5.88 -1.04
N ALA A 38 1.25 5.87 -2.18
CA ALA A 38 1.36 6.93 -3.18
C ALA A 38 0.62 8.22 -2.81
N LEU A 39 -0.42 8.14 -1.96
CA LEU A 39 -1.25 9.28 -1.57
C LEU A 39 -0.99 9.70 -0.12
N ALA A 40 -1.12 8.80 0.84
CA ALA A 40 -1.01 9.14 2.27
C ALA A 40 0.46 9.31 2.69
N CYS A 41 1.35 8.38 2.29
CA CYS A 41 2.78 8.46 2.65
C CYS A 41 3.60 9.41 1.76
N ASN A 42 3.01 9.92 0.68
CA ASN A 42 3.72 10.78 -0.26
C ASN A 42 3.72 12.25 0.21
N VAL A 43 4.69 12.60 1.07
CA VAL A 43 4.83 13.99 1.56
C VAL A 43 5.11 14.97 0.43
N GLY A 44 5.82 14.55 -0.62
CA GLY A 44 6.08 15.37 -1.80
C GLY A 44 4.79 15.82 -2.48
N LEU A 45 3.85 14.89 -2.68
CA LEU A 45 2.51 15.18 -3.21
C LEU A 45 1.80 16.29 -2.42
N TRP A 46 1.78 16.19 -1.10
CA TRP A 46 1.08 17.17 -0.26
C TRP A 46 1.71 18.55 -0.36
N ARG A 47 3.05 18.62 -0.41
CA ARG A 47 3.76 19.89 -0.61
C ARG A 47 3.48 20.49 -1.99
N PHE A 48 3.50 19.66 -3.03
CA PHE A 48 3.17 20.08 -4.40
C PHE A 48 1.77 20.71 -4.48
N ILE A 49 0.78 20.08 -3.84
CA ILE A 49 -0.60 20.56 -3.81
C ILE A 49 -0.69 21.89 -3.04
N THR A 50 -0.04 22.01 -1.88
CA THR A 50 -0.12 23.23 -1.05
C THR A 50 0.62 24.42 -1.64
N GLU A 51 1.71 24.18 -2.36
CA GLU A 51 2.54 25.24 -2.96
C GLU A 51 2.06 25.64 -4.38
N GLY A 52 0.99 25.02 -4.89
CA GLY A 52 0.41 25.36 -6.19
C GLY A 52 1.26 24.93 -7.39
N THR A 53 2.06 23.87 -7.23
CA THR A 53 2.99 23.40 -8.27
C THR A 53 2.30 22.69 -9.44
N GLU A 54 3.11 22.40 -10.48
CA GLU A 54 2.67 21.81 -11.74
C GLU A 54 1.96 20.45 -11.55
N PRO A 55 0.75 20.25 -12.10
CA PRO A 55 -0.02 19.00 -11.94
C PRO A 55 0.69 17.78 -12.53
N ARG A 56 1.61 17.99 -13.48
CA ARG A 56 2.44 16.93 -14.07
C ARG A 56 3.37 16.29 -13.04
N ALA A 57 4.12 17.09 -12.27
CA ALA A 57 5.02 16.57 -11.24
C ALA A 57 4.26 15.83 -10.13
N THR A 58 3.09 16.35 -9.76
CA THR A 58 2.15 15.72 -8.83
C THR A 58 1.77 14.32 -9.32
N LEU A 59 1.24 14.22 -10.55
CA LEU A 59 0.84 12.94 -11.14
C LEU A 59 2.02 11.99 -11.33
N ALA A 60 3.17 12.49 -11.77
CA ALA A 60 4.39 11.70 -11.92
C ALA A 60 4.79 11.05 -10.59
N SER A 61 4.79 11.80 -9.48
CA SER A 61 5.15 11.27 -8.15
C SER A 61 4.23 10.13 -7.70
N VAL A 62 2.91 10.27 -7.92
CA VAL A 62 1.91 9.25 -7.56
C VAL A 62 2.14 7.99 -8.39
N LEU A 63 2.35 8.12 -9.70
CA LEU A 63 2.57 7.01 -10.61
C LEU A 63 3.89 6.27 -10.32
N LEU A 64 4.95 7.01 -10.00
CA LEU A 64 6.25 6.42 -9.62
C LEU A 64 6.14 5.60 -8.34
N ILE A 65 5.52 6.15 -7.28
CA ILE A 65 5.39 5.44 -5.99
C ILE A 65 4.41 4.27 -6.11
N ALA A 66 3.24 4.47 -6.72
CA ALA A 66 2.25 3.40 -6.89
C ALA A 66 2.77 2.28 -7.79
N GLY A 67 3.40 2.62 -8.92
CA GLY A 67 4.00 1.67 -9.84
C GLY A 67 5.18 0.93 -9.23
N GLY A 68 6.13 1.64 -8.62
CA GLY A 68 7.31 1.05 -8.01
C GLY A 68 6.96 0.10 -6.86
N SER A 69 6.11 0.54 -5.93
CA SER A 69 5.61 -0.33 -4.85
C SER A 69 4.78 -1.48 -5.40
N GLY A 70 3.97 -1.25 -6.43
CA GLY A 70 3.14 -2.28 -7.07
C GLY A 70 3.96 -3.39 -7.71
N VAL A 71 5.08 -3.08 -8.38
CA VAL A 71 5.98 -4.09 -8.94
C VAL A 71 6.52 -4.98 -7.82
N VAL A 72 7.09 -4.37 -6.78
CA VAL A 72 7.68 -5.11 -5.65
C VAL A 72 6.64 -5.97 -4.93
N LEU A 73 5.47 -5.40 -4.61
CA LEU A 73 4.41 -6.10 -3.88
C LEU A 73 3.79 -7.24 -4.68
N ASN A 74 3.68 -7.11 -6.01
CA ASN A 74 3.20 -8.21 -6.84
C ASN A 74 4.24 -9.34 -6.97
N LEU A 75 5.53 -9.01 -7.04
CA LEU A 75 6.60 -10.03 -7.02
C LEU A 75 6.64 -10.79 -5.68
N LEU A 76 6.42 -10.08 -4.57
CA LEU A 76 6.36 -10.64 -3.22
C LEU A 76 4.95 -11.08 -2.81
N GLY A 77 3.98 -11.03 -3.72
CA GLY A 77 2.55 -11.20 -3.44
C GLY A 77 2.13 -12.66 -3.27
N TRP A 78 2.91 -13.48 -2.56
CA TRP A 78 2.62 -14.90 -2.34
C TRP A 78 1.81 -15.14 -1.06
N ARG A 79 1.20 -16.32 -0.95
CA ARG A 79 0.32 -16.67 0.18
C ARG A 79 0.93 -16.38 1.56
N ARG A 80 2.22 -16.65 1.75
CA ARG A 80 2.92 -16.44 3.03
C ARG A 80 3.61 -15.08 3.12
N THR A 81 4.03 -14.52 1.99
CA THR A 81 4.84 -13.30 1.96
C THR A 81 4.03 -12.04 1.77
N LEU A 82 2.76 -12.12 1.34
CA LEU A 82 1.93 -10.95 1.06
C LEU A 82 1.78 -10.02 2.28
N LYS A 83 1.27 -10.55 3.41
CA LYS A 83 1.10 -9.76 4.64
C LYS A 83 2.40 -9.15 5.18
N PRO A 84 3.51 -9.90 5.31
CA PRO A 84 4.77 -9.30 5.77
C PRO A 84 5.35 -8.31 4.75
N ALA A 85 5.25 -8.56 3.43
CA ALA A 85 5.72 -7.62 2.41
C ALA A 85 4.95 -6.30 2.44
N LEU A 86 3.62 -6.36 2.60
CA LEU A 86 2.78 -5.17 2.75
C LEU A 86 3.11 -4.42 4.04
N SER A 87 3.31 -5.13 5.15
CA SER A 87 3.67 -4.52 6.42
C SER A 87 5.00 -3.78 6.32
N LEU A 88 6.00 -4.43 5.71
CA LEU A 88 7.30 -3.83 5.45
C LEU A 88 7.17 -2.59 4.57
N ALA A 89 6.43 -2.68 3.46
CA ALA A 89 6.24 -1.55 2.55
C ALA A 89 5.55 -0.37 3.23
N LEU A 90 4.51 -0.61 4.04
CA LEU A 90 3.79 0.41 4.81
C LEU A 90 4.69 1.07 5.86
N VAL A 91 5.46 0.28 6.61
CA VAL A 91 6.40 0.79 7.62
C VAL A 91 7.50 1.62 6.96
N LEU A 92 8.11 1.11 5.88
CA LEU A 92 9.13 1.85 5.13
C LEU A 92 8.55 3.14 4.55
N GLY A 93 7.36 3.09 3.94
CA GLY A 93 6.66 4.27 3.43
C GLY A 93 6.40 5.32 4.51
N ALA A 94 5.95 4.89 5.70
CA ALA A 94 5.74 5.79 6.83
C ALA A 94 7.07 6.38 7.38
N LEU A 95 8.15 5.59 7.40
CA LEU A 95 9.48 6.07 7.78
C LEU A 95 9.99 7.14 6.81
N PHE A 96 9.87 6.89 5.50
CA PHE A 96 10.23 7.88 4.47
C PHE A 96 9.38 9.14 4.57
N ALA A 97 8.06 8.99 4.73
CA ALA A 97 7.15 10.12 4.92
C ALA A 97 7.55 10.96 6.13
N THR A 98 7.74 10.32 7.28
CA THR A 98 8.11 10.99 8.54
C THR A 98 9.48 11.63 8.45
N GLY A 99 10.43 10.98 7.76
CA GLY A 99 11.77 11.52 7.51
C GLY A 99 11.75 12.78 6.65
N LEU A 100 11.08 12.70 5.50
CA LEU A 100 10.90 13.83 4.56
C LEU A 100 10.16 15.00 5.21
N TRP A 101 9.14 14.71 6.02
CA TRP A 101 8.42 15.71 6.80
C TRP A 101 9.36 16.42 7.77
N SER A 102 10.14 15.66 8.53
CA SER A 102 11.02 16.17 9.61
C SER A 102 12.20 16.98 9.10
N GLN A 103 12.73 16.68 7.91
CA GLN A 103 13.88 17.38 7.35
C GLN A 103 13.55 18.74 6.72
N HIS A 104 12.26 19.08 6.54
CA HIS A 104 11.84 20.31 5.87
C HIS A 104 12.57 20.59 4.53
N LEU A 105 12.94 19.52 3.80
CA LEU A 105 13.68 19.66 2.54
C LEU A 105 12.86 20.50 1.55
N PRO A 106 13.46 21.51 0.88
CA PRO A 106 12.78 22.23 -0.18
C PRO A 106 12.43 21.24 -1.30
N ILE A 107 11.27 21.42 -1.95
CA ILE A 107 10.79 20.54 -3.02
C ILE A 107 11.84 20.36 -4.12
N GLU A 108 12.55 21.43 -4.45
CA GLU A 108 13.60 21.48 -5.46
C GLU A 108 14.77 20.51 -5.15
N ALA A 109 15.09 20.32 -3.87
CA ALA A 109 16.14 19.39 -3.46
C ALA A 109 15.77 17.91 -3.66
N LEU A 110 14.49 17.59 -3.91
CA LEU A 110 14.10 16.22 -4.26
C LEU A 110 14.50 15.85 -5.69
N TRP A 111 14.72 16.83 -6.56
CA TRP A 111 15.01 16.63 -7.99
C TRP A 111 16.43 17.05 -8.40
N GLN A 112 17.06 17.94 -7.65
CA GLN A 112 18.41 18.45 -7.94
C GLN A 112 19.55 17.52 -7.52
N GLY A 113 19.25 16.43 -6.80
CA GLY A 113 20.22 15.40 -6.42
C GLY A 113 19.89 14.77 -5.07
N PRO A 114 20.49 13.61 -4.74
CA PRO A 114 20.28 12.96 -3.46
C PRO A 114 20.67 13.91 -2.31
N PRO A 115 19.79 14.17 -1.32
CA PRO A 115 20.20 14.91 -0.13
C PRO A 115 21.36 14.17 0.55
N ARG A 116 22.25 14.94 1.19
CA ARG A 116 23.46 14.42 1.87
C ARG A 116 23.13 13.28 2.85
N THR A 117 21.92 13.30 3.42
CA THR A 117 21.35 12.19 4.20
C THR A 117 19.85 12.05 3.91
N TRP A 118 19.44 10.93 3.29
CA TRP A 118 18.04 10.61 3.00
C TRP A 118 17.16 10.41 4.24
N MET A 119 17.76 10.11 5.39
CA MET A 119 17.06 9.97 6.67
C MET A 119 17.59 10.96 7.70
N PRO A 120 16.70 11.58 8.51
CA PRO A 120 17.13 12.40 9.63
C PRO A 120 17.79 11.53 10.69
N ALA A 121 18.46 12.17 11.66
CA ALA A 121 18.98 11.47 12.81
C ALA A 121 17.87 10.69 13.54
N TRP A 122 18.17 9.49 14.03
CA TRP A 122 17.22 8.63 14.74
C TRP A 122 16.42 9.32 15.85
N PRO A 123 17.00 10.23 16.66
CA PRO A 123 16.25 10.97 17.68
C PRO A 123 15.09 11.82 17.11
N SER A 124 15.14 12.23 15.85
CA SER A 124 14.07 13.01 15.20
C SER A 124 12.76 12.21 15.10
N PHE A 125 12.83 10.88 15.02
CA PHE A 125 11.64 10.01 15.02
C PHE A 125 11.00 9.86 16.40
N LEU A 126 11.72 10.20 17.48
CA LEU A 126 11.22 10.12 18.86
C LEU A 126 10.41 11.36 19.27
N ARG A 127 10.38 12.40 18.44
CA ARG A 127 9.48 13.55 18.65
C ARG A 127 8.04 13.08 18.59
N TRP A 128 7.18 13.59 19.46
CA TRP A 128 5.80 13.13 19.53
C TRP A 128 5.05 13.30 18.20
N GLN A 129 5.32 14.35 17.41
CA GLN A 129 4.71 14.52 16.08
C GLN A 129 5.12 13.40 15.12
N ALA A 130 6.41 13.04 15.14
CA ALA A 130 6.95 11.98 14.29
C ALA A 130 6.41 10.61 14.71
N LEU A 131 6.27 10.36 16.01
CA LEU A 131 5.63 9.17 16.54
C LEU A 131 4.16 9.08 16.12
N VAL A 132 3.40 10.17 16.23
CA VAL A 132 1.99 10.21 15.80
C VAL A 132 1.87 9.95 14.31
N LEU A 133 2.70 10.57 13.47
CA LEU A 133 2.72 10.33 12.03
C LEU A 133 3.06 8.88 11.69
N LEU A 134 4.09 8.32 12.33
CA LEU A 134 4.50 6.94 12.10
C LEU A 134 3.41 5.95 12.52
N LEU A 135 2.77 6.18 13.67
CA LEU A 135 1.65 5.36 14.13
C LEU A 135 0.44 5.49 13.18
N ALA A 136 0.08 6.71 12.78
CA ALA A 136 -1.05 6.93 11.87
C ALA A 136 -0.81 6.31 10.49
N LEU A 137 0.39 6.50 9.92
CA LEU A 137 0.73 6.05 8.56
C LEU A 137 1.17 4.59 8.47
N ALA A 138 1.64 3.98 9.56
CA ALA A 138 2.04 2.56 9.58
C ALA A 138 1.11 1.69 10.40
N LEU A 139 0.84 2.02 11.67
CA LEU A 139 0.11 1.11 12.56
C LEU A 139 -1.31 0.86 12.09
N VAL A 140 -2.06 1.91 11.76
CA VAL A 140 -3.45 1.80 11.27
C VAL A 140 -3.53 0.89 10.03
N PRO A 141 -2.77 1.14 8.94
CA PRO A 141 -2.86 0.30 7.75
C PRO A 141 -2.28 -1.10 7.97
N VAL A 142 -1.24 -1.28 8.80
CA VAL A 142 -0.71 -2.60 9.12
C VAL A 142 -1.76 -3.43 9.85
N VAL A 143 -2.40 -2.89 10.90
CA VAL A 143 -3.46 -3.59 11.64
C VAL A 143 -4.60 -3.97 10.70
N PHE A 144 -5.00 -3.07 9.79
CA PHE A 144 -6.00 -3.38 8.77
C PHE A 144 -5.58 -4.56 7.87
N VAL A 145 -4.35 -4.58 7.35
CA VAL A 145 -3.81 -5.67 6.52
C VAL A 145 -3.80 -7.01 7.26
N TRP A 146 -3.44 -7.00 8.54
CA TRP A 146 -3.39 -8.23 9.34
C TRP A 146 -4.77 -8.76 9.68
N ASN A 147 -5.75 -7.88 9.91
CA ASN A 147 -7.15 -8.25 10.16
C ASN A 147 -7.90 -8.63 8.89
N ALA A 148 -7.44 -8.19 7.71
CA ALA A 148 -8.06 -8.55 6.45
C ALA A 148 -7.97 -10.06 6.16
N GLN A 149 -9.13 -10.67 5.91
CA GLN A 149 -9.24 -12.04 5.43
C GLN A 149 -9.05 -12.04 3.91
N VAL A 150 -7.94 -12.63 3.44
CA VAL A 150 -7.61 -12.65 2.01
C VAL A 150 -8.02 -13.97 1.40
N ARG A 151 -8.67 -13.92 0.23
CA ARG A 151 -9.05 -15.12 -0.51
C ARG A 151 -7.82 -15.93 -0.89
N ARG A 152 -7.85 -17.23 -0.61
CA ARG A 152 -6.78 -18.16 -1.01
C ARG A 152 -6.95 -18.50 -2.49
N LEU A 153 -5.91 -18.22 -3.27
CA LEU A 153 -5.84 -18.60 -4.69
C LEU A 153 -4.97 -19.86 -4.84
N SER A 154 -5.19 -20.62 -5.91
CA SER A 154 -4.25 -21.65 -6.34
C SER A 154 -2.94 -21.02 -6.82
N GLY A 155 -1.84 -21.76 -6.78
CA GLY A 155 -0.52 -21.28 -7.22
C GLY A 155 -0.53 -20.65 -8.62
N PRO A 156 -1.08 -21.32 -9.65
CA PRO A 156 -1.16 -20.76 -11.00
C PRO A 156 -2.01 -19.48 -11.09
N ALA A 157 -3.16 -19.45 -10.42
CA ALA A 157 -4.02 -18.26 -10.41
C ALA A 157 -3.36 -17.08 -9.68
N GLN A 158 -2.59 -17.36 -8.63
CA GLN A 158 -1.82 -16.35 -7.91
C GLN A 158 -0.66 -15.82 -8.76
N LEU A 159 0.07 -16.70 -9.47
CA LEU A 159 1.12 -16.29 -10.39
C LEU A 159 0.57 -15.40 -11.50
N GLN A 160 -0.55 -15.79 -12.12
CA GLN A 160 -1.20 -14.99 -13.16
C GLN A 160 -1.63 -13.62 -12.63
N ALA A 161 -2.23 -13.55 -11.44
CA ALA A 161 -2.64 -12.30 -10.83
C ALA A 161 -1.43 -11.39 -10.51
N ASN A 162 -0.37 -11.96 -9.96
CA ASN A 162 0.87 -11.24 -9.64
C ASN A 162 1.57 -10.75 -10.92
N PHE A 163 1.61 -11.57 -11.97
CA PHE A 163 2.21 -11.19 -13.25
C PHE A 163 1.49 -10.00 -13.88
N TRP A 164 0.17 -10.08 -14.05
CA TRP A 164 -0.61 -8.97 -14.60
C TRP A 164 -0.56 -7.73 -13.72
N GLY A 165 -0.59 -7.90 -12.39
CA GLY A 165 -0.42 -6.81 -11.44
C GLY A 165 0.95 -6.13 -11.57
N ALA A 166 2.02 -6.91 -11.72
CA ALA A 166 3.38 -6.40 -11.91
C ALA A 166 3.53 -5.69 -13.27
N CYS A 167 2.97 -6.24 -14.35
CA CYS A 167 2.97 -5.59 -15.67
C CYS A 167 2.24 -4.24 -15.64
N LEU A 168 1.05 -4.19 -15.04
CA LEU A 168 0.30 -2.95 -14.89
C LEU A 168 1.08 -1.94 -14.02
N ALA A 169 1.64 -2.38 -12.90
CA ALA A 169 2.44 -1.52 -12.03
C ALA A 169 3.71 -1.00 -12.74
N ALA A 170 4.37 -1.83 -13.55
CA ALA A 170 5.51 -1.43 -14.36
C ALA A 170 5.11 -0.40 -15.44
N ALA A 171 3.95 -0.57 -16.07
CA ALA A 171 3.43 0.42 -17.02
C ALA A 171 3.17 1.77 -16.34
N LEU A 172 2.57 1.77 -15.14
CA LEU A 172 2.38 2.99 -14.34
C LEU A 172 3.72 3.64 -13.97
N LEU A 173 4.71 2.83 -13.57
CA LEU A 173 6.05 3.31 -13.24
C LEU A 173 6.73 3.98 -14.44
N VAL A 174 6.68 3.34 -15.62
CA VAL A 174 7.23 3.90 -16.86
C VAL A 174 6.50 5.19 -17.25
N ALA A 175 5.17 5.23 -17.13
CA ALA A 175 4.39 6.44 -17.37
C ALA A 175 4.77 7.58 -16.40
N GLY A 176 5.02 7.25 -15.12
CA GLY A 176 5.52 8.19 -14.12
C GLY A 176 6.87 8.78 -14.51
N PHE A 177 7.82 7.95 -14.97
CA PHE A 177 9.11 8.43 -15.46
C PHE A 177 8.98 9.28 -16.73
N ALA A 178 8.06 8.93 -17.63
CA ALA A 178 7.82 9.70 -18.84
C ALA A 178 7.23 11.09 -18.53
N LEU A 179 6.38 11.20 -17.50
CA LEU A 179 5.79 12.46 -17.05
C LEU A 179 6.73 13.33 -16.20
N ALA A 180 7.77 12.73 -15.60
CA ALA A 180 8.78 13.44 -14.81
C ALA A 180 9.89 14.09 -15.67
N ARG A 181 9.86 13.89 -16.99
CA ARG A 181 10.78 14.51 -17.97
C ARG A 181 10.20 15.80 -18.49
#